data_AF-A0AA43S7L0-F1
#
_entry.id   AF-A0AA43S7L0-F1
#
_cell.length_a   1.000
_cell.length_b   1.000
_cell.length_c   1.000
_cell.angle_alpha   90.00
_cell.angle_beta   90.00
_cell.angle_gamma   90.00
#
_symmetry.space_group_name_H-M   'P 1'
#
loop_
_entity.id
_entity.type
_entity.pdbx_description
1 polymer ?
#
loop_
_entity_poly.entity_id
_entity_poly.type
_entity_poly.pdbx_seq_one_letter_code
_entity_poly.pdbx_strand_id
1 'polypeptide(L)' 'MKRIVDIYRKEQRGQVLWTYIVSLGGDGSHPGLEDFKKEALRLAVMDKRGSLANLDAYVHLEIIK' A
#
# COMPACT_ATOMS: atom_id res chain seq x y z
N MET A 1 3.46 -5.33 -12.62
CA MET A 1 3.34 -6.14 -11.38
C MET A 1 2.20 -5.63 -10.51
N LYS A 2 1.40 -6.54 -9.92
CA LYS A 2 0.32 -6.20 -8.99
C LYS A 2 0.62 -6.73 -7.59
N ARG A 3 0.28 -5.97 -6.55
CA ARG A 3 0.41 -6.38 -5.14
C ARG A 3 -0.79 -5.90 -4.33
N ILE A 4 -1.17 -6.71 -3.34
CA ILE A 4 -2.12 -6.30 -2.31
C ILE A 4 -1.34 -5.52 -1.25
N VAL A 5 -1.85 -4.35 -0.88
CA VAL A 5 -1.24 -3.49 0.13
C VAL A 5 -2.28 -3.09 1.16
N ASP A 6 -2.08 -3.56 2.39
CA ASP A 6 -2.92 -3.18 3.52
C ASP A 6 -2.42 -1.87 4.12
N ILE A 7 -3.38 -1.03 4.50
CA ILE A 7 -3.18 0.22 5.22
C ILE A 7 -3.70 0.03 6.63
N TYR A 8 -2.94 0.48 7.61
CA TYR A 8 -3.33 0.48 9.02
C TYR A 8 -2.86 1.75 9.71
N ARG A 9 -3.44 2.05 10.87
CA ARG A 9 -2.94 3.13 11.73
C ARG A 9 -1.69 2.63 12.45
N LYS A 10 -0.64 3.47 12.56
CA LYS A 10 0.61 3.11 13.26
C LYS A 10 0.37 2.66 14.70
N GLU A 11 -0.58 3.29 15.38
CA GLU A 11 -0.95 2.98 16.76
C GLU A 11 -1.81 1.71 16.88
N GLN A 12 -2.39 1.22 15.78
CA GLN A 12 -3.31 0.09 15.74
C GLN A 12 -2.97 -0.87 14.60
N ARG A 13 -1.72 -1.36 14.57
CA ARG A 13 -1.22 -2.25 13.51
C ARG A 13 -1.99 -3.57 13.38
N GLY A 14 -2.72 -3.99 14.42
CA GLY A 14 -3.55 -5.19 14.41
C GLY A 14 -4.86 -5.06 13.63
N GLN A 15 -5.23 -3.86 13.19
CA GLN A 15 -6.49 -3.62 12.47
C GLN A 15 -6.21 -3.01 11.10
N VAL A 16 -6.54 -3.76 10.05
CA VAL A 16 -6.51 -3.25 8.67
C VAL A 16 -7.60 -2.20 8.51
N LEU A 17 -7.20 -1.00 8.13
CA LEU A 17 -8.10 0.10 7.83
C LEU A 17 -8.65 -0.01 6.41
N TRP A 18 -7.80 -0.40 5.46
CA TRP A 18 -8.15 -0.55 4.06
C TRP A 18 -7.13 -1.42 3.32
N THR A 19 -7.54 -1.99 2.20
CA THR A 19 -6.69 -2.79 1.32
C THR A 19 -6.75 -2.26 -0.11
N TYR A 20 -5.58 -2.01 -0.71
CA TYR A 20 -5.45 -1.61 -2.11
C TYR A 20 -4.85 -2.73 -2.96
N ILE A 21 -5.27 -2.80 -4.22
CA ILE A 21 -4.51 -3.51 -5.26
C ILE A 21 -3.70 -2.46 -6.01
N VAL A 22 -2.39 -2.44 -5.77
CA VAL A 22 -1.46 -1.48 -6.40
C VAL A 22 -0.80 -2.13 -7.60
N SER A 23 -0.80 -1.42 -8.74
CA SER A 23 -0.20 -1.88 -10.00
C SER A 23 0.96 -0.95 -10.39
N LEU A 24 2.19 -1.48 -10.41
CA LEU A 24 3.42 -0.75 -10.80
C LEU A 24 4.25 -1.58 -11.79
N GLY A 25 5.18 -0.97 -12.51
CA GLY A 25 6.07 -1.68 -13.45
C GLY A 25 5.41 -2.11 -14.75
N GLY A 26 4.41 -1.35 -15.23
CA GLY A 26 3.83 -1.54 -16.58
C GLY A 26 4.70 -0.96 -17.71
N ASP A 27 5.73 -0.19 -17.35
CA ASP A 27 6.68 0.52 -18.21
C ASP A 27 8.03 -0.22 -18.38
N GLY A 28 8.11 -1.47 -17.93
CA GLY A 28 9.36 -2.24 -17.91
C GLY A 28 10.23 -1.98 -16.68
N SER A 29 9.81 -1.12 -15.74
CA SER A 29 10.48 -0.97 -14.46
C SER A 29 10.27 -2.18 -13.52
N HIS A 30 11.18 -2.34 -12.57
CA HIS A 30 11.16 -3.43 -11.58
C HIS A 30 10.98 -2.88 -10.15
N PRO A 31 9.80 -2.32 -9.81
CA PRO A 31 9.53 -1.75 -8.49
C PRO A 31 9.71 -2.77 -7.37
N GLY A 32 10.34 -2.32 -6.29
CA GLY A 32 10.49 -3.06 -5.04
C GLY A 32 9.28 -2.90 -4.13
N LEU A 33 9.25 -3.63 -3.01
CA LEU A 33 8.15 -3.58 -2.04
C LEU A 33 7.89 -2.16 -1.50
N GLU A 34 8.94 -1.37 -1.33
CA GLU A 34 8.84 0.00 -0.82
C GLU A 34 8.09 0.93 -1.79
N ASP A 35 8.21 0.70 -3.10
CA ASP A 35 7.48 1.48 -4.11
C ASP A 35 5.97 1.22 -4.02
N PHE A 36 5.58 -0.04 -3.80
CA PHE A 36 4.17 -0.40 -3.56
C PHE A 36 3.63 0.22 -2.26
N LYS A 37 4.43 0.26 -1.19
CA LYS A 37 4.04 0.93 0.07
C LYS A 37 3.79 2.42 -0.13
N LYS A 38 4.72 3.11 -0.78
CA LYS A 38 4.62 4.55 -1.05
C LYS A 38 3.38 4.88 -1.87
N GLU A 39 3.11 4.09 -2.90
CA GLU A 39 1.94 4.30 -3.74
C GLU A 39 0.63 4.04 -2.99
N ALA A 40 0.55 2.97 -2.19
CA ALA A 40 -0.63 2.69 -1.37
C ALA A 40 -0.90 3.80 -0.33
N LEU A 41 0.15 4.31 0.31
CA LEU A 41 0.04 5.42 1.25
C LEU A 41 -0.40 6.72 0.56
N ARG A 42 0.13 7.00 -0.64
CA ARG A 42 -0.31 8.13 -1.47
C ARG A 42 -1.80 8.05 -1.77
N LEU A 43 -2.29 6.88 -2.19
CA LEU A 43 -3.72 6.62 -2.43
C LEU A 43 -4.55 6.78 -1.15
N ALA A 44 -4.08 6.26 -0.01
CA ALA A 44 -4.76 6.42 1.29
C ALA A 44 -4.97 7.89 1.69
N VAL A 45 -3.99 8.76 1.45
CA VAL A 45 -4.12 10.19 1.72
C VAL A 45 -5.11 10.86 0.76
N MET A 46 -5.05 10.53 -0.54
CA MET A 46 -5.99 11.07 -1.53
C MET A 46 -7.44 10.69 -1.21
N ASP A 47 -7.66 9.46 -0.75
CA ASP A 47 -8.96 8.94 -0.32
C ASP A 47 -9.39 9.43 1.08
N LYS A 48 -8.62 10.35 1.71
CA LYS A 48 -8.89 10.91 3.04
C LYS A 48 -8.97 9.86 4.17
N ARG A 49 -8.24 8.75 4.05
CA ARG A 49 -8.21 7.67 5.07
C ARG A 49 -7.36 8.02 6.30
N GLY A 50 -6.48 9.02 6.17
CA GLY A 50 -5.60 9.49 7.24
C GLY A 50 -4.42 10.28 6.67
N SER A 51 -3.55 10.78 7.56
CA SER A 51 -2.31 11.44 7.17
C SER A 51 -1.14 10.44 7.11
N LEU A 52 -0.11 10.74 6.31
CA LEU A 52 1.13 9.93 6.26
C LEU A 52 1.81 9.79 7.62
N ALA A 53 1.63 10.79 8.51
CA ALA A 53 2.16 10.73 9.86
C ALA A 53 1.59 9.55 10.65
N ASN A 54 0.32 9.20 10.41
CA ASN A 54 -0.45 8.26 11.25
C ASN A 54 -0.71 6.92 10.56
N LEU A 55 -0.48 6.82 9.26
CA LEU A 55 -0.69 5.61 8.47
C LEU A 55 0.62 4.86 8.19
N ASP A 56 0.51 3.55 8.10
CA ASP A 56 1.58 2.66 7.67
C ASP A 56 0.99 1.54 6.78
N ALA A 57 1.85 0.84 6.06
CA ALA A 57 1.45 -0.06 5.00
C ALA A 57 2.23 -1.38 5.00
N TYR A 58 1.52 -2.47 4.70
CA TYR A 58 2.07 -3.81 4.55
C TYR A 58 1.76 -4.36 3.17
N VAL A 59 2.80 -4.80 2.46
CA VAL A 59 2.68 -5.37 1.11
C VAL A 59 2.66 -6.88 1.24
N HIS A 60 1.60 -7.51 0.78
CA HIS A 60 1.52 -8.96 0.68
C HIS A 60 2.39 -9.44 -0.49
N LEU A 61 3.16 -10.49 -0.25
CA LEU A 61 3.97 -11.13 -1.30
C LEU A 61 3.12 -11.95 -2.27
N GLU A 62 1.87 -12.22 -1.91
CA GLU A 62 0.92 -12.94 -2.74
C GLU A 62 0.66 -12.19 -4.04
N ILE A 63 0.86 -12.87 -5.16
CA ILE A 63 0.56 -12.36 -6.49
C ILE A 63 -0.88 -12.76 -6.79
N ILE A 64 -1.78 -11.79 -6.90
CA ILE A 64 -3.09 -12.04 -7.53
C ILE A 64 -2.80 -12.41 -8.98
N LYS A 65 -3.06 -13.68 -9.35
CA LYS A 65 -2.97 -14.18 -10.72
C LYS A 65 -4.09 -13.60 -11.60
#